data_AF-A0A930E9I1-F1
#
_entry.id   AF-A0A930E9I1-F1
#
_cell.length_a   1.000
_cell.length_b   1.000
_cell.length_c   1.000
_cell.angle_alpha   90.00
_cell.angle_beta   90.00
_cell.angle_gamma   90.00
#
_symmetry.space_group_name_H-M   'P 1'
#
loop_
_entity.id
_entity.type
_entity.pdbx_description
1 polymer ?
#
loop_
_entity_poly.entity_id
_entity_poly.type
_entity_poly.pdbx_seq_one_letter_code
_entity_poly.pdbx_strand_id
1 'polypeptide(L)'
;MKKIVLLIITLLVLSGCGFRSKELNEETKQKIQQEISKINDKMSQDELENMMSVAKLNYDVNPEIGKMYFEKLVKYKPEASIYLSDYYYEKKDEVNYEKWTKYGAERDVLDMIYNLAIFYNEKNRLSEAEYWYQKAANKGDGDAEYNLAIVYGKEEKYSEAEKIWHKQGRDGSGRYNMAIYYETHNQPYKAEQLYKEMIKMGDVDGYYGLGNMYRKLKKIDEAEKILKIGVEKKEFKAIYSLANLYLDKLDYPNARKYFLINASKQANSAYHVGVTYEMEENYTEARKWYQKALSMGMNESEERLKEIRNKKDKIKYKYTEGDKIREDESGKVPGTESYY
;
A
#
# COMPACT_ATOMS: atom_id res chain seq x y z
N MET A 1 39.47 -4.98 -41.73
CA MET A 1 38.43 -4.09 -41.18
C MET A 1 37.52 -3.62 -42.30
N LYS A 2 36.39 -4.28 -42.53
CA LYS A 2 35.37 -3.77 -43.45
C LYS A 2 34.62 -2.67 -42.70
N LYS A 3 34.63 -1.43 -43.20
CA LYS A 3 33.83 -0.33 -42.64
C LYS A 3 32.36 -0.71 -42.77
N ILE A 4 31.71 -1.10 -41.68
CA ILE A 4 30.25 -1.17 -41.62
C ILE A 4 29.78 0.28 -41.79
N VAL A 5 29.26 0.60 -42.96
CA VAL A 5 28.61 1.89 -43.21
C VAL A 5 27.32 1.84 -42.39
N LEU A 6 27.33 2.46 -41.20
CA LEU A 6 26.14 2.66 -40.38
C LEU A 6 25.19 3.57 -41.16
N LEU A 7 24.05 3.01 -41.58
CA LEU A 7 23.00 3.79 -42.19
C LEU A 7 22.08 4.25 -41.07
N ILE A 8 22.48 5.32 -40.36
CA ILE A 8 21.51 6.10 -39.60
C ILE A 8 20.60 6.69 -40.68
N ILE A 9 19.36 6.20 -40.78
CA ILE A 9 18.36 6.83 -41.65
C ILE A 9 18.03 8.16 -40.99
N THR A 10 18.84 9.18 -41.29
CA THR A 10 18.50 10.58 -41.07
C THR A 10 17.32 10.86 -41.99
N LEU A 11 16.12 10.56 -41.51
CA LEU A 11 14.93 11.24 -41.99
C LEU A 11 15.17 12.73 -41.73
N LEU A 12 15.58 13.46 -42.79
CA LEU A 12 15.51 14.91 -42.86
C LEU A 12 14.04 15.29 -42.63
N VAL A 13 13.64 15.46 -41.37
CA VAL A 13 12.34 15.98 -41.01
C VAL A 13 12.44 17.50 -41.08
N LEU A 14 12.13 18.04 -42.25
CA LEU A 14 11.66 19.41 -42.38
C LEU A 14 10.36 19.52 -41.56
N SER A 15 10.42 20.32 -40.50
CA SER A 15 9.35 21.11 -39.88
C SER A 15 7.90 20.69 -40.19
N GLY A 16 7.21 20.15 -39.19
CA GLY A 16 5.74 20.10 -39.20
C GLY A 16 5.22 19.17 -38.11
N CYS A 17 4.57 19.75 -37.09
CA CYS A 17 3.91 19.01 -36.02
C CYS A 17 2.99 17.90 -36.55
N GLY A 18 3.10 16.70 -35.97
CA GLY A 18 2.16 15.60 -36.18
C GLY A 18 2.75 14.35 -36.81
N PHE A 19 3.65 13.64 -36.12
CA PHE A 19 4.09 12.30 -36.55
C PHE A 19 3.17 11.22 -35.94
N ARG A 20 2.04 10.99 -36.61
CA ARG A 20 1.32 9.70 -36.56
C ARG A 20 1.75 8.89 -37.79
N SER A 21 2.38 7.74 -37.54
CA SER A 21 2.54 6.59 -38.44
C SER A 21 2.37 6.86 -39.95
N LYS A 22 3.40 7.37 -40.62
CA LYS A 22 3.50 7.19 -42.08
C LYS A 22 3.99 5.78 -42.36
N GLU A 23 3.20 5.01 -43.09
CA GLU A 23 3.56 3.67 -43.56
C GLU A 23 4.90 3.72 -44.31
N LEU A 24 5.82 2.83 -43.97
CA LEU A 24 7.14 2.78 -44.60
C LEU A 24 6.99 2.39 -46.07
N ASN A 25 7.60 3.18 -46.97
CA ASN A 25 7.64 2.83 -48.39
C ASN A 25 8.49 1.57 -48.63
N GLU A 26 8.24 0.89 -49.74
CA GLU A 26 8.88 -0.41 -50.04
C GLU A 26 10.39 -0.30 -50.26
N GLU A 27 10.89 0.81 -50.83
CA GLU A 27 12.33 1.00 -51.03
C GLU A 27 13.08 1.12 -49.70
N THR A 28 12.53 1.89 -48.75
CA THR A 28 13.08 2.04 -47.39
C THR A 28 13.02 0.71 -46.65
N LYS A 29 11.91 -0.04 -46.73
CA LYS A 29 11.82 -1.39 -46.14
C LYS A 29 12.90 -2.32 -46.69
N GLN A 30 13.12 -2.35 -47.99
CA GLN A 30 14.15 -3.18 -48.62
C GLN A 30 15.56 -2.80 -48.17
N LYS A 31 15.89 -1.51 -48.08
CA LYS A 31 17.20 -1.05 -47.58
C LYS A 31 17.44 -1.47 -46.14
N ILE A 32 16.43 -1.30 -45.28
CA ILE A 32 16.48 -1.74 -43.88
C ILE A 32 16.68 -3.26 -43.80
N GLN A 33 15.91 -4.04 -44.57
CA GLN A 33 16.03 -5.50 -44.59
C GLN A 33 17.42 -5.96 -45.07
N GLN A 34 18.01 -5.30 -46.06
CA GLN A 34 19.37 -5.59 -46.51
C GLN A 34 20.39 -5.32 -45.40
N GLU A 35 20.23 -4.29 -44.59
CA GLU A 35 21.12 -4.03 -43.46
C GLU A 35 20.91 -5.06 -42.34
N ILE A 36 19.67 -5.34 -41.96
CA ILE A 36 19.31 -6.35 -40.96
C ILE A 36 19.82 -7.74 -41.37
N SER A 37 19.84 -8.08 -42.66
CA SER A 37 20.37 -9.36 -43.14
C SER A 37 21.87 -9.56 -42.87
N LYS A 38 22.61 -8.46 -42.62
CA LYS A 38 24.02 -8.54 -42.24
C LYS A 38 24.19 -9.00 -40.79
N ILE A 39 23.15 -8.91 -39.96
CA ILE A 39 23.17 -9.40 -38.58
C ILE A 39 23.18 -10.92 -38.59
N ASN A 40 24.30 -11.51 -38.15
CA ASN A 40 24.52 -12.95 -38.18
C ASN A 40 25.43 -13.42 -37.04
N ASP A 41 25.61 -14.73 -36.95
CA ASP A 41 26.37 -15.46 -35.93
C ASP A 41 27.89 -15.21 -35.96
N LYS A 42 28.42 -14.64 -37.04
CA LYS A 42 29.86 -14.33 -37.18
C LYS A 42 30.25 -12.95 -36.66
N MET A 43 29.28 -12.14 -36.24
CA MET A 43 29.54 -10.80 -35.72
C MET A 43 30.18 -10.85 -34.34
N SER A 44 31.12 -9.93 -34.08
CA SER A 44 31.68 -9.75 -32.75
C SER A 44 30.65 -9.15 -31.79
N GLN A 45 30.93 -9.21 -30.48
CA GLN A 45 30.09 -8.58 -29.47
C GLN A 45 29.98 -7.06 -29.66
N ASP A 46 31.07 -6.40 -30.05
CA ASP A 46 31.09 -4.96 -30.34
C ASP A 46 30.26 -4.63 -31.58
N GLU A 47 30.34 -5.46 -32.62
CA GLU A 47 29.53 -5.28 -33.82
C GLU A 47 28.03 -5.45 -33.52
N LEU A 48 27.66 -6.44 -32.70
CA LEU A 48 26.28 -6.61 -32.25
C LEU A 48 25.82 -5.44 -31.36
N GLU A 49 26.69 -4.90 -30.51
CA GLU A 49 26.38 -3.74 -29.68
C GLU A 49 26.18 -2.46 -30.50
N ASN A 50 26.99 -2.28 -31.55
CA ASN A 50 26.79 -1.20 -32.52
C ASN A 50 25.44 -1.33 -33.22
N MET A 51 25.06 -2.54 -33.65
CA MET A 51 23.73 -2.77 -34.25
C MET A 51 22.60 -2.54 -33.25
N MET A 52 22.80 -2.89 -31.98
CA MET A 52 21.85 -2.59 -30.91
C MET A 52 21.67 -1.08 -30.72
N SER A 53 22.75 -0.30 -30.80
CA SER A 53 22.70 1.17 -30.76
C SER A 53 21.97 1.76 -31.97
N VAL A 54 22.21 1.23 -33.18
CA VAL A 54 21.46 1.59 -34.39
C VAL A 54 19.97 1.31 -34.23
N ALA A 55 19.62 0.15 -33.66
CA ALA A 55 18.24 -0.23 -33.42
C ALA A 55 17.53 0.75 -32.47
N LYS A 56 18.19 1.13 -31.36
CA LYS A 56 17.69 2.12 -30.40
C LYS A 56 17.48 3.50 -31.04
N LEU A 57 18.47 4.01 -31.77
CA LEU A 57 18.35 5.30 -32.47
C LEU A 57 17.19 5.31 -33.47
N ASN A 58 17.02 4.21 -34.22
CA ASN A 58 15.90 4.08 -35.14
C ASN A 58 14.57 3.94 -34.38
N TYR A 59 14.53 3.27 -33.23
CA TYR A 59 13.33 3.14 -32.42
C TYR A 59 12.81 4.49 -31.93
N ASP A 60 13.71 5.37 -31.46
CA ASP A 60 13.36 6.72 -31.00
C ASP A 60 12.76 7.60 -32.11
N VAL A 61 13.25 7.42 -33.35
CA VAL A 61 12.78 8.18 -34.52
C VAL A 61 11.52 7.57 -35.13
N ASN A 62 11.51 6.25 -35.29
CA ASN A 62 10.42 5.47 -35.85
C ASN A 62 10.41 4.05 -35.24
N PRO A 63 9.51 3.78 -34.27
CA PRO A 63 9.45 2.50 -33.58
C PRO A 63 9.28 1.28 -34.50
N GLU A 64 8.64 1.44 -35.67
CA GLU A 64 8.49 0.35 -36.65
C GLU A 64 9.84 -0.10 -37.22
N ILE A 65 10.75 0.85 -37.48
CA ILE A 65 12.10 0.54 -37.97
C ILE A 65 12.89 -0.14 -36.86
N GLY A 66 12.95 0.47 -35.67
CA GLY A 66 13.71 -0.08 -34.53
C GLY A 66 13.28 -1.51 -34.20
N LYS A 67 11.97 -1.76 -34.16
CA LYS A 67 11.37 -3.08 -33.97
C LYS A 67 11.91 -4.12 -34.96
N MET A 68 12.02 -3.80 -36.26
CA MET A 68 12.57 -4.73 -37.25
C MET A 68 14.02 -5.15 -36.93
N TYR A 69 14.86 -4.22 -36.47
CA TYR A 69 16.22 -4.55 -36.03
C TYR A 69 16.19 -5.43 -34.78
N PHE A 70 15.36 -5.09 -33.79
CA PHE A 70 15.27 -5.86 -32.54
C PHE A 70 14.79 -7.29 -32.79
N GLU A 71 13.80 -7.53 -33.67
CA GLU A 71 13.33 -8.88 -34.02
C GLU A 71 14.45 -9.78 -34.55
N LYS A 72 15.45 -9.19 -35.24
CA LYS A 72 16.64 -9.92 -35.69
C LYS A 72 17.69 -10.06 -34.58
N LEU A 73 17.96 -8.98 -33.86
CA LEU A 73 19.00 -8.91 -32.83
C LEU A 73 18.70 -9.80 -31.63
N VAL A 74 17.43 -10.00 -31.28
CA VAL A 74 17.00 -10.74 -30.09
C VAL A 74 17.50 -12.19 -30.04
N LYS A 75 17.86 -12.78 -31.19
CA LYS A 75 18.54 -14.07 -31.27
C LYS A 75 19.95 -14.04 -30.67
N TYR A 76 20.63 -12.91 -30.75
CA TYR A 76 22.05 -12.72 -30.40
C TYR A 76 22.24 -11.88 -29.14
N LYS A 77 21.33 -10.93 -28.89
CA LYS A 77 21.29 -10.00 -27.77
C LYS A 77 19.89 -10.06 -27.14
N PRO A 78 19.66 -10.96 -26.16
CA PRO A 78 18.34 -11.15 -25.55
C PRO A 78 17.75 -9.86 -24.98
N GLU A 79 18.57 -8.87 -24.62
CA GLU A 79 18.16 -7.53 -24.17
C GLU A 79 17.31 -6.78 -25.20
N ALA A 80 17.38 -7.13 -26.49
CA ALA A 80 16.45 -6.63 -27.50
C ALA A 80 14.98 -6.97 -27.22
N SER A 81 14.71 -7.98 -26.39
CA SER A 81 13.35 -8.31 -25.94
C SER A 81 12.69 -7.19 -25.14
N ILE A 82 13.46 -6.35 -24.43
CA ILE A 82 12.95 -5.20 -23.68
C ILE A 82 12.25 -4.22 -24.63
N TYR A 83 12.92 -3.87 -25.73
CA TYR A 83 12.37 -2.93 -26.70
C TYR A 83 11.20 -3.51 -27.50
N LEU A 84 11.23 -4.83 -27.74
CA LEU A 84 10.10 -5.51 -28.38
C LEU A 84 8.88 -5.55 -27.46
N SER A 85 9.04 -5.87 -26.18
CA SER A 85 7.93 -5.84 -25.22
C SER A 85 7.38 -4.42 -25.06
N ASP A 86 8.23 -3.41 -24.90
CA ASP A 86 7.82 -2.00 -24.84
C ASP A 86 7.02 -1.57 -26.08
N TYR A 87 7.49 -1.94 -27.28
CA TYR A 87 6.77 -1.65 -28.52
C TYR A 87 5.35 -2.23 -28.51
N TYR A 88 5.21 -3.50 -28.13
CA TYR A 88 3.89 -4.16 -28.14
C TYR A 88 3.00 -3.75 -26.97
N TYR A 89 3.59 -3.31 -25.85
CA TYR A 89 2.88 -2.67 -24.75
C TYR A 89 2.18 -1.38 -25.24
N GLU A 90 2.92 -0.50 -25.93
CA GLU A 90 2.37 0.75 -26.49
C GLU A 90 1.28 0.50 -27.54
N LYS A 91 1.41 -0.58 -28.33
CA LYS A 91 0.38 -1.02 -29.29
C LYS A 91 -0.81 -1.70 -28.63
N LYS A 92 -0.75 -2.00 -27.33
CA LYS A 92 -1.74 -2.79 -26.59
C LYS A 92 -1.95 -4.18 -27.19
N ASP A 93 -0.88 -4.76 -27.73
CA ASP A 93 -0.86 -6.12 -28.26
C ASP A 93 -0.31 -7.08 -27.20
N GLU A 94 -1.22 -7.60 -26.38
CA GLU A 94 -0.87 -8.44 -25.22
C GLU A 94 -0.23 -9.77 -25.63
N VAL A 95 -0.58 -10.30 -26.81
CA VAL A 95 -0.05 -11.59 -27.29
C VAL A 95 1.42 -11.45 -27.61
N ASN A 96 1.80 -10.41 -28.35
CA ASN A 96 3.19 -10.17 -28.67
C ASN A 96 3.97 -9.61 -27.47
N TYR A 97 3.33 -8.84 -26.59
CA TYR A 97 3.94 -8.44 -25.31
C TYR A 97 4.35 -9.67 -24.49
N GLU A 98 3.41 -10.59 -24.22
CA GLU A 98 3.69 -11.83 -23.47
C GLU A 98 4.81 -12.62 -24.13
N LYS A 99 4.76 -12.79 -25.46
CA LYS A 99 5.77 -13.52 -26.23
C LYS A 99 7.18 -12.98 -26.00
N TRP A 100 7.38 -11.67 -26.14
CA TRP A 100 8.72 -11.08 -26.06
C TRP A 100 9.22 -10.96 -24.63
N THR A 101 8.35 -10.61 -23.68
CA THR A 101 8.67 -10.59 -22.26
C THR A 101 9.05 -12.00 -21.78
N LYS A 102 8.31 -13.04 -22.20
CA LYS A 102 8.65 -14.44 -21.93
C LYS A 102 9.98 -14.86 -22.56
N TYR A 103 10.23 -14.49 -23.81
CA TYR A 103 11.49 -14.79 -24.49
C TYR A 103 12.71 -14.26 -23.72
N GLY A 104 12.63 -13.01 -23.24
CA GLY A 104 13.67 -12.38 -22.44
C GLY A 104 13.85 -12.99 -21.06
N ALA A 105 12.73 -13.26 -20.37
CA ALA A 105 12.73 -13.83 -19.03
C ALA A 105 13.32 -15.26 -18.98
N GLU A 106 13.05 -16.08 -20.00
CA GLU A 106 13.65 -17.41 -20.19
C GLU A 106 15.17 -17.36 -20.43
N ARG A 107 15.70 -16.20 -20.84
CA ARG A 107 17.13 -15.94 -21.07
C ARG A 107 17.76 -15.07 -19.99
N ASP A 108 17.11 -14.98 -18.83
CA ASP A 108 17.59 -14.26 -17.65
C ASP A 108 17.84 -12.75 -17.84
N VAL A 109 17.15 -12.12 -18.80
CA VAL A 109 17.07 -10.65 -18.87
C VAL A 109 16.27 -10.17 -17.65
N LEU A 110 16.96 -9.55 -16.68
CA LEU A 110 16.43 -9.26 -15.34
C LEU A 110 15.07 -8.54 -15.38
N ASP A 111 14.99 -7.44 -16.14
CA ASP A 111 13.78 -6.63 -16.28
C ASP A 111 12.59 -7.46 -16.78
N MET A 112 12.84 -8.41 -17.67
CA MET A 112 11.79 -9.24 -18.28
C MET A 112 11.27 -10.31 -17.32
N ILE A 113 12.07 -10.81 -16.38
CA ILE A 113 11.61 -11.76 -15.36
C ILE A 113 10.53 -11.12 -14.49
N TYR A 114 10.80 -9.93 -13.98
CA TYR A 114 9.87 -9.19 -13.13
C TYR A 114 8.63 -8.71 -13.91
N ASN A 115 8.82 -8.16 -15.11
CA ASN A 115 7.71 -7.69 -15.95
C ASN A 115 6.77 -8.84 -16.36
N LEU A 116 7.30 -10.02 -16.63
CA LEU A 116 6.46 -11.20 -16.93
C LEU A 116 5.61 -11.61 -15.73
N ALA A 117 6.18 -11.54 -14.52
CA ALA A 117 5.48 -11.86 -13.30
C ALA A 117 4.32 -10.88 -13.05
N ILE A 118 4.55 -9.57 -13.26
CA ILE A 118 3.50 -8.54 -13.21
C ILE A 118 2.41 -8.86 -14.22
N PHE A 119 2.78 -9.12 -15.48
CA PHE A 119 1.82 -9.38 -16.54
C PHE A 119 0.90 -10.57 -16.20
N TYR A 120 1.45 -11.68 -15.71
CA TYR A 120 0.64 -12.81 -15.28
C TYR A 120 -0.23 -12.50 -14.06
N ASN A 121 0.27 -11.73 -13.11
CA ASN A 121 -0.49 -11.31 -11.93
C ASN A 121 -1.70 -10.44 -12.33
N GLU A 122 -1.53 -9.50 -13.26
CA GLU A 122 -2.61 -8.66 -13.81
C GLU A 122 -3.65 -9.48 -14.58
N LYS A 123 -3.21 -10.53 -15.28
CA LYS A 123 -4.09 -11.51 -15.95
C LYS A 123 -4.68 -12.56 -15.01
N ASN A 124 -4.44 -12.45 -13.70
CA ASN A 124 -4.88 -13.40 -12.69
C ASN A 124 -4.40 -14.85 -12.96
N ARG A 125 -3.26 -14.99 -13.64
CA ARG A 125 -2.54 -16.25 -13.88
C ARG A 125 -1.54 -16.47 -12.75
N LEU A 126 -2.08 -16.75 -11.56
CA LEU A 126 -1.35 -16.65 -10.29
C LEU A 126 -0.20 -17.65 -10.19
N SER A 127 -0.35 -18.89 -10.67
CA SER A 127 0.72 -19.89 -10.61
C SER A 127 1.91 -19.52 -11.51
N GLU A 128 1.67 -18.94 -12.68
CA GLU A 128 2.77 -18.41 -13.49
C GLU A 128 3.40 -17.17 -12.85
N ALA A 129 2.60 -16.26 -12.29
CA ALA A 129 3.10 -15.10 -11.57
C ALA A 129 3.99 -15.50 -10.37
N GLU A 130 3.55 -16.47 -9.57
CA GLU A 130 4.31 -17.05 -8.45
C GLU A 130 5.68 -17.54 -8.92
N TYR A 131 5.73 -18.34 -9.98
CA TYR A 131 6.99 -18.87 -10.53
C TYR A 131 7.96 -17.74 -10.92
N TRP A 132 7.48 -16.72 -11.66
CA TRP A 132 8.35 -15.66 -12.15
C TRP A 132 8.74 -14.66 -11.06
N TYR A 133 7.85 -14.32 -10.11
CA TYR A 133 8.21 -13.52 -8.94
C TYR A 133 9.21 -14.25 -8.05
N GLN A 134 9.06 -15.55 -7.83
CA GLN A 134 10.04 -16.34 -7.08
C GLN A 134 11.41 -16.33 -7.78
N LYS A 135 11.44 -16.44 -9.13
CA LYS A 135 12.68 -16.34 -9.91
C LYS A 135 13.35 -14.96 -9.76
N ALA A 136 12.57 -13.87 -9.83
CA ALA A 136 13.09 -12.51 -9.64
C ALA A 136 13.56 -12.26 -8.19
N ALA A 137 12.79 -12.68 -7.18
CA ALA A 137 13.14 -12.57 -5.77
C ALA A 137 14.45 -13.33 -5.45
N ASN A 138 14.64 -14.52 -6.03
CA ASN A 138 15.89 -15.29 -5.88
C ASN A 138 17.11 -14.59 -6.49
N LYS A 139 16.91 -13.63 -7.39
CA LYS A 139 17.97 -12.77 -7.96
C LYS A 139 18.17 -11.47 -7.16
N GLY A 140 17.49 -11.31 -6.02
CA GLY A 140 17.64 -10.17 -5.11
C GLY A 140 16.64 -9.04 -5.35
N ASP A 141 15.61 -9.25 -6.18
CA ASP A 141 14.57 -8.25 -6.41
C ASP A 141 13.59 -8.18 -5.22
N GLY A 142 13.69 -7.11 -4.44
CA GLY A 142 12.84 -6.89 -3.25
C GLY A 142 11.38 -6.59 -3.59
N ASP A 143 11.11 -5.96 -4.73
CA ASP A 143 9.75 -5.69 -5.19
C ASP A 143 9.07 -6.98 -5.65
N ALA A 144 9.82 -7.89 -6.29
CA ALA A 144 9.35 -9.22 -6.60
C ALA A 144 9.03 -10.04 -5.35
N GLU A 145 9.87 -9.98 -4.30
CA GLU A 145 9.61 -10.65 -3.03
C GLU A 145 8.31 -10.12 -2.39
N TYR A 146 8.09 -8.81 -2.37
CA TYR A 146 6.83 -8.22 -1.89
C TYR A 146 5.62 -8.67 -2.71
N ASN A 147 5.71 -8.65 -4.04
CA ASN A 147 4.62 -9.06 -4.91
C ASN A 147 4.33 -10.57 -4.84
N LEU A 148 5.33 -11.40 -4.55
CA LEU A 148 5.15 -12.82 -4.28
C LEU A 148 4.27 -13.06 -3.05
N ALA A 149 4.45 -12.27 -1.98
CA ALA A 149 3.57 -12.34 -0.81
C ALA A 149 2.11 -12.02 -1.15
N ILE A 150 1.88 -11.06 -2.05
CA ILE A 150 0.55 -10.72 -2.54
C ILE A 150 -0.03 -11.87 -3.37
N VAL A 151 0.76 -12.52 -4.24
CA VAL A 151 0.31 -13.69 -5.01
C VAL A 151 -0.06 -14.83 -4.08
N TYR A 152 0.79 -15.15 -3.10
CA TYR A 152 0.47 -16.12 -2.05
C TYR A 152 -0.83 -15.78 -1.31
N GLY A 153 -1.04 -14.51 -0.94
CA GLY A 153 -2.28 -14.07 -0.32
C GLY A 153 -3.51 -14.25 -1.22
N LYS A 154 -3.39 -13.98 -2.53
CA LYS A 154 -4.48 -14.20 -3.51
C LYS A 154 -4.80 -15.69 -3.72
N GLU A 155 -3.81 -16.56 -3.58
CA GLU A 155 -3.97 -18.03 -3.62
C GLU A 155 -4.30 -18.63 -2.25
N GLU A 156 -4.59 -17.81 -1.24
CA GLU A 156 -4.88 -18.22 0.14
C GLU A 156 -3.73 -18.98 0.86
N LYS A 157 -2.52 -18.91 0.31
CA LYS A 157 -1.24 -19.39 0.90
C LYS A 157 -0.73 -18.40 1.96
N TYR A 158 -1.56 -18.15 2.98
CA TYR A 158 -1.32 -17.08 3.95
C TYR A 158 -0.05 -17.29 4.80
N SER A 159 0.33 -18.55 5.08
CA SER A 159 1.53 -18.85 5.87
C SER A 159 2.83 -18.51 5.12
N GLU A 160 2.83 -18.67 3.80
CA GLU A 160 3.93 -18.32 2.91
C GLU A 160 4.03 -16.80 2.77
N ALA A 161 2.89 -16.12 2.60
CA ALA A 161 2.82 -14.66 2.57
C ALA A 161 3.31 -14.04 3.89
N GLU A 162 2.92 -14.62 5.03
CA GLU A 162 3.31 -14.17 6.38
C GLU A 162 4.82 -14.18 6.59
N LYS A 163 5.53 -15.22 6.15
CA LYS A 163 6.99 -15.29 6.26
C LYS A 163 7.66 -14.10 5.56
N ILE A 164 7.18 -13.74 4.38
CA ILE A 164 7.71 -12.61 3.61
C ILE A 164 7.37 -11.29 4.30
N TRP A 165 6.11 -11.09 4.68
CA TRP A 165 5.69 -9.85 5.36
C TRP A 165 6.40 -9.64 6.70
N HIS A 166 6.63 -10.71 7.47
CA HIS A 166 7.41 -10.64 8.70
C HIS A 166 8.87 -10.24 8.44
N LYS A 167 9.50 -10.77 7.39
CA LYS A 167 10.85 -10.34 6.96
C LYS A 167 10.88 -8.84 6.60
N GLN A 168 9.76 -8.28 6.15
CA GLN A 168 9.58 -6.85 5.85
C GLN A 168 9.14 -6.02 7.07
N GLY A 169 9.14 -6.58 8.27
CA GLY A 169 8.80 -5.86 9.51
C GLY A 169 7.31 -5.62 9.70
N ARG A 170 6.44 -6.38 9.01
CA ARG A 170 5.00 -6.35 9.26
C ARG A 170 4.63 -7.40 10.30
N ASP A 171 3.96 -6.94 11.36
CA ASP A 171 3.37 -7.82 12.37
C ASP A 171 2.01 -8.38 11.91
N GLY A 172 1.54 -9.40 12.62
CA GLY A 172 0.22 -10.00 12.40
C GLY A 172 0.21 -11.12 11.36
N SER A 173 -0.92 -11.85 11.30
CA SER A 173 -1.06 -13.02 10.43
C SER A 173 -1.03 -12.64 8.94
N GLY A 174 -0.69 -13.61 8.08
CA GLY A 174 -0.74 -13.39 6.64
C GLY A 174 -2.13 -12.94 6.15
N ARG A 175 -3.20 -13.51 6.71
CA ARG A 175 -4.57 -13.11 6.35
C ARG A 175 -4.88 -11.66 6.74
N TYR A 176 -4.42 -11.23 7.92
CA TYR A 176 -4.58 -9.84 8.36
C TYR A 176 -3.83 -8.86 7.44
N ASN A 177 -2.59 -9.18 7.09
CA ASN A 177 -1.78 -8.36 6.18
C ASN A 177 -2.38 -8.31 4.76
N MET A 178 -3.00 -9.41 4.30
CA MET A 178 -3.74 -9.42 3.03
C MET A 178 -5.01 -8.56 3.08
N ALA A 179 -5.71 -8.53 4.21
CA ALA A 179 -6.86 -7.64 4.40
C ALA A 179 -6.44 -6.16 4.36
N ILE A 180 -5.32 -5.80 5.00
CA ILE A 180 -4.72 -4.46 4.89
C ILE A 180 -4.35 -4.14 3.44
N TYR A 181 -3.75 -5.08 2.71
CA TYR A 181 -3.44 -4.90 1.30
C TYR A 181 -4.69 -4.53 0.49
N TYR A 182 -5.80 -5.26 0.64
CA TYR A 182 -7.03 -4.92 -0.06
C TYR A 182 -7.62 -3.57 0.36
N GLU A 183 -7.50 -3.21 1.64
CA GLU A 183 -7.95 -1.91 2.13
C GLU A 183 -7.19 -0.74 1.49
N THR A 184 -5.85 -0.83 1.45
CA THR A 184 -5.00 0.23 0.86
C THR A 184 -5.10 0.32 -0.65
N HIS A 185 -5.54 -0.76 -1.32
CA HIS A 185 -5.78 -0.80 -2.76
C HIS A 185 -7.26 -0.58 -3.13
N ASN A 186 -8.02 0.09 -2.25
CA ASN A 186 -9.41 0.49 -2.46
C ASN A 186 -10.34 -0.68 -2.83
N GLN A 187 -10.11 -1.85 -2.24
CA GLN A 187 -10.94 -3.06 -2.35
C GLN A 187 -11.55 -3.43 -0.99
N PRO A 188 -12.33 -2.54 -0.35
CA PRO A 188 -12.81 -2.74 1.02
C PRO A 188 -13.70 -3.98 1.18
N TYR A 189 -14.40 -4.40 0.12
CA TYR A 189 -15.22 -5.62 0.15
C TYR A 189 -14.37 -6.88 0.38
N LYS A 190 -13.20 -6.99 -0.28
CA LYS A 190 -12.30 -8.13 -0.08
C LYS A 190 -11.64 -8.11 1.30
N ALA A 191 -11.24 -6.92 1.76
CA ALA A 191 -10.74 -6.75 3.12
C ALA A 191 -11.80 -7.16 4.17
N GLU A 192 -13.05 -6.74 3.98
CA GLU A 192 -14.18 -7.10 4.84
C GLU A 192 -14.39 -8.61 4.91
N GLN A 193 -14.33 -9.31 3.76
CA GLN A 193 -14.43 -10.77 3.71
C GLN A 193 -13.33 -11.44 4.53
N LEU A 194 -12.07 -11.03 4.34
CA LEU A 194 -10.94 -11.62 5.07
C LEU A 194 -11.05 -11.39 6.58
N TYR A 195 -11.40 -10.19 7.03
CA TYR A 195 -11.57 -9.95 8.47
C TYR A 195 -12.75 -10.76 9.06
N LYS A 196 -13.85 -10.93 8.32
CA LYS A 196 -14.98 -11.77 8.76
C LYS A 196 -14.59 -13.25 8.84
N GLU A 197 -13.79 -13.73 7.90
CA GLU A 197 -13.26 -15.10 7.94
C GLU A 197 -12.32 -15.31 9.13
N MET A 198 -11.43 -14.35 9.41
CA MET A 198 -10.59 -14.37 10.62
C MET A 198 -11.45 -14.53 11.88
N ILE A 199 -12.48 -13.69 12.03
CA ILE A 199 -13.43 -13.76 13.14
C ILE A 199 -14.09 -15.14 13.23
N LYS A 200 -14.55 -15.68 12.09
CA LYS A 200 -15.18 -17.01 12.01
C LYS A 200 -14.24 -18.14 12.43
N MET A 201 -12.94 -18.00 12.14
CA MET A 201 -11.90 -18.95 12.54
C MET A 201 -11.43 -18.76 14.00
N GLY A 202 -11.96 -17.75 14.70
CA GLY A 202 -11.57 -17.44 16.08
C GLY A 202 -10.32 -16.55 16.20
N ASP A 203 -9.80 -16.02 15.08
CA ASP A 203 -8.74 -15.04 15.10
C ASP A 203 -9.31 -13.66 15.51
N VAL A 204 -8.91 -13.24 16.71
CA VAL A 204 -9.41 -12.04 17.37
C VAL A 204 -8.94 -10.74 16.72
N ASP A 205 -7.82 -10.76 15.97
CA ASP A 205 -7.33 -9.58 15.23
C ASP A 205 -8.35 -9.13 14.16
N GLY A 206 -9.19 -10.05 13.69
CA GLY A 206 -10.26 -9.73 12.74
C GLY A 206 -11.27 -8.70 13.24
N TYR A 207 -11.57 -8.68 14.55
CA TYR A 207 -12.48 -7.67 15.13
C TYR A 207 -11.86 -6.27 15.09
N TYR A 208 -10.58 -6.17 15.43
CA TYR A 208 -9.82 -4.93 15.41
C TYR A 208 -9.70 -4.38 13.98
N GLY A 209 -9.32 -5.24 13.01
CA GLY A 209 -9.19 -4.87 11.61
C GLY A 209 -10.51 -4.42 11.00
N LEU A 210 -11.56 -5.22 11.15
CA LEU A 210 -12.89 -4.90 10.61
C LEU A 210 -13.47 -3.62 11.22
N GLY A 211 -13.33 -3.46 12.54
CA GLY A 211 -13.78 -2.26 13.24
C GLY A 211 -13.12 -0.99 12.70
N ASN A 212 -11.79 -0.99 12.54
CA ASN A 212 -11.07 0.17 12.02
C ASN A 212 -11.37 0.45 10.55
N MET A 213 -11.55 -0.58 9.73
CA MET A 213 -11.97 -0.42 8.34
C MET A 213 -13.36 0.27 8.28
N TYR A 214 -14.32 -0.16 9.09
CA TYR A 214 -15.63 0.49 9.17
C TYR A 214 -15.56 1.94 9.66
N ARG A 215 -14.69 2.25 10.64
CA ARG A 215 -14.44 3.64 11.05
C ARG A 215 -13.98 4.51 9.89
N LYS A 216 -13.00 4.05 9.10
CA LYS A 216 -12.49 4.77 7.92
C LYS A 216 -13.56 4.97 6.85
N LEU A 217 -14.45 3.99 6.69
CA LEU A 217 -15.62 4.05 5.80
C LEU A 217 -16.80 4.85 6.38
N LYS A 218 -16.65 5.47 7.57
CA LYS A 218 -17.69 6.21 8.29
C LYS A 218 -18.95 5.37 8.63
N LYS A 219 -18.81 4.05 8.69
CA LYS A 219 -19.81 3.08 9.17
C LYS A 219 -19.71 2.95 10.69
N ILE A 220 -20.08 4.03 11.38
CA ILE A 220 -19.78 4.21 12.82
C ILE A 220 -20.50 3.18 13.69
N ASP A 221 -21.76 2.88 13.39
CA ASP A 221 -22.57 1.94 14.19
C ASP A 221 -22.04 0.50 14.03
N GLU A 222 -21.67 0.12 12.80
CA GLU A 222 -21.09 -1.19 12.51
C GLU A 222 -19.70 -1.33 13.14
N ALA A 223 -18.87 -0.27 13.10
CA ALA A 223 -17.60 -0.23 13.78
C ALA A 223 -17.76 -0.43 15.29
N GLU A 224 -18.67 0.32 15.93
CA GLU A 224 -18.93 0.23 17.36
C GLU A 224 -19.36 -1.18 17.76
N LYS A 225 -20.29 -1.78 16.99
CA LYS A 225 -20.78 -3.14 17.24
C LYS A 225 -19.67 -4.17 17.19
N ILE A 226 -18.87 -4.17 16.12
CA ILE A 226 -17.80 -5.15 15.95
C ILE A 226 -16.70 -4.98 17.00
N LEU A 227 -16.31 -3.75 17.30
CA LEU A 227 -15.28 -3.47 18.29
C LEU A 227 -15.72 -3.87 19.71
N LYS A 228 -16.99 -3.67 20.09
CA LYS A 228 -17.53 -4.15 21.38
C LYS A 228 -17.39 -5.67 21.51
N ILE A 229 -17.72 -6.41 20.46
CA ILE A 229 -17.53 -7.88 20.45
C ILE A 229 -16.04 -8.22 20.58
N GLY A 230 -15.14 -7.49 19.90
CA GLY A 230 -13.70 -7.66 20.05
C GLY A 230 -13.23 -7.47 21.50
N VAL A 231 -13.72 -6.45 22.20
CA VAL A 231 -13.44 -6.22 23.62
C VAL A 231 -13.92 -7.38 24.49
N GLU A 232 -15.13 -7.90 24.25
CA GLU A 232 -15.66 -9.07 24.97
C GLU A 232 -14.81 -10.33 24.73
N LYS A 233 -14.20 -10.45 23.55
CA LYS A 233 -13.25 -11.51 23.20
C LYS A 233 -11.82 -11.27 23.70
N LYS A 234 -11.61 -10.24 24.52
CA LYS A 234 -10.32 -9.84 25.10
C LYS A 234 -9.28 -9.42 24.06
N GLU A 235 -9.71 -8.91 22.91
CA GLU A 235 -8.80 -8.29 21.94
C GLU A 235 -8.39 -6.90 22.42
N PHE A 236 -7.13 -6.76 22.86
CA PHE A 236 -6.64 -5.52 23.46
C PHE A 236 -6.60 -4.36 22.46
N LYS A 237 -6.30 -4.60 21.19
CA LYS A 237 -6.28 -3.56 20.15
C LYS A 237 -7.69 -3.02 19.87
N ALA A 238 -8.72 -3.85 20.05
CA ALA A 238 -10.12 -3.44 19.90
C ALA A 238 -10.54 -2.45 21.00
N ILE A 239 -10.02 -2.57 22.22
CA ILE A 239 -10.28 -1.63 23.32
C ILE A 239 -9.86 -0.21 22.91
N TYR A 240 -8.63 -0.06 22.41
CA TYR A 240 -8.12 1.24 21.94
C TYR A 240 -8.93 1.80 20.78
N SER A 241 -9.27 0.96 19.81
CA SER A 241 -10.05 1.38 18.64
C SER A 241 -11.46 1.83 19.02
N LEU A 242 -12.09 1.15 19.98
CA LEU A 242 -13.40 1.51 20.49
C LEU A 242 -13.36 2.81 21.30
N ALA A 243 -12.34 2.97 22.14
CA ALA A 243 -12.15 4.19 22.92
C ALA A 243 -11.93 5.40 22.01
N ASN A 244 -11.10 5.26 20.98
CA ASN A 244 -10.89 6.30 19.96
C ASN A 244 -12.16 6.60 19.16
N LEU A 245 -12.97 5.59 18.84
CA LEU A 245 -14.28 5.80 18.21
C LEU A 245 -15.20 6.68 19.07
N TYR A 246 -15.22 6.48 20.39
CA TYR A 246 -15.99 7.34 21.29
C TYR A 246 -15.39 8.75 21.41
N LEU A 247 -14.06 8.89 21.36
CA LEU A 247 -13.44 10.22 21.25
C LEU A 247 -13.88 10.95 19.98
N ASP A 248 -13.91 10.27 18.84
CA ASP A 248 -14.38 10.84 17.56
C ASP A 248 -15.86 11.29 17.65
N LYS A 249 -16.67 10.60 18.47
CA LYS A 249 -18.07 10.95 18.77
C LYS A 249 -18.22 12.01 19.87
N LEU A 250 -17.12 12.50 20.45
CA LEU A 250 -17.10 13.40 21.62
C LEU A 250 -17.79 12.81 22.86
N ASP A 251 -17.86 11.49 22.95
CA ASP A 251 -18.41 10.74 24.09
C ASP A 251 -17.29 10.37 25.06
N TYR A 252 -16.81 11.39 25.77
CA TYR A 252 -15.68 11.26 26.69
C TYR A 252 -15.92 10.25 27.82
N PRO A 253 -17.12 10.13 28.43
CA PRO A 253 -17.39 9.10 29.42
C PRO A 253 -17.20 7.68 28.90
N ASN A 254 -17.73 7.35 27.70
CA ASN A 254 -17.53 6.03 27.13
C ASN A 254 -16.09 5.81 26.68
N ALA A 255 -15.44 6.80 26.04
CA ALA A 255 -14.03 6.70 25.69
C ALA A 255 -13.16 6.37 26.92
N ARG A 256 -13.36 7.13 28.01
CA ARG A 256 -12.68 6.94 29.29
C ARG A 256 -12.93 5.56 29.89
N LYS A 257 -14.19 5.09 29.88
CA LYS A 257 -14.55 3.74 30.36
C LYS A 257 -13.66 2.66 29.73
N TYR A 258 -13.41 2.75 28.42
CA TYR A 258 -12.58 1.77 27.72
C TYR A 258 -11.08 1.98 27.95
N PHE A 259 -10.58 3.22 27.94
CA PHE A 259 -9.17 3.47 28.26
C PHE A 259 -8.79 3.01 29.69
N LEU A 260 -9.70 3.17 30.65
CA LEU A 260 -9.48 2.76 32.04
C LEU A 260 -9.14 1.27 32.20
N ILE A 261 -9.59 0.40 31.29
CA ILE A 261 -9.32 -1.04 31.32
C ILE A 261 -7.81 -1.34 31.41
N ASN A 262 -6.99 -0.57 30.69
CA ASN A 262 -5.54 -0.76 30.60
C ASN A 262 -4.71 0.39 31.22
N ALA A 263 -5.35 1.45 31.69
CA ALA A 263 -4.69 2.66 32.18
C ALA A 263 -3.84 2.47 33.46
N SER A 264 -3.93 1.32 34.12
CA SER A 264 -3.03 0.97 35.23
C SER A 264 -1.68 0.40 34.78
N LYS A 265 -1.58 -0.11 33.55
CA LYS A 265 -0.40 -0.82 33.04
C LYS A 265 0.20 -0.19 31.78
N GLN A 266 -0.54 0.66 31.08
CA GLN A 266 -0.12 1.26 29.81
C GLN A 266 -0.17 2.78 29.90
N ALA A 267 0.97 3.44 29.65
CA ALA A 267 1.13 4.89 29.73
C ALA A 267 0.17 5.63 28.79
N ASN A 268 0.07 5.18 27.53
CA ASN A 268 -0.84 5.75 26.52
C ASN A 268 -2.30 5.71 26.97
N SER A 269 -2.76 4.59 27.57
CA SER A 269 -4.14 4.52 28.12
C SER A 269 -4.34 5.53 29.24
N ALA A 270 -3.40 5.66 30.18
CA ALA A 270 -3.50 6.65 31.27
C ALA A 270 -3.52 8.08 30.73
N TYR A 271 -2.71 8.38 29.73
CA TYR A 271 -2.69 9.68 29.07
C TYR A 271 -4.05 9.99 28.43
N HIS A 272 -4.62 9.06 27.66
CA HIS A 272 -5.93 9.27 27.05
C HIS A 272 -7.07 9.37 28.07
N VAL A 273 -6.98 8.72 29.24
CA VAL A 273 -7.90 9.02 30.35
C VAL A 273 -7.75 10.49 30.79
N GLY A 274 -6.52 10.99 30.92
CA GLY A 274 -6.25 12.40 31.18
C GLY A 274 -6.87 13.33 30.13
N VAL A 275 -6.70 13.01 28.84
CA VAL A 275 -7.31 13.75 27.73
C VAL A 275 -8.83 13.80 27.86
N THR A 276 -9.49 12.68 28.16
CA THR A 276 -10.96 12.66 28.29
C THR A 276 -11.47 13.58 29.40
N TYR A 277 -10.77 13.64 30.53
CA TYR A 277 -11.11 14.56 31.62
C TYR A 277 -10.81 16.01 31.27
N GLU A 278 -9.71 16.26 30.56
CA GLU A 278 -9.35 17.60 30.11
C GLU A 278 -10.40 18.17 29.13
N MET A 279 -10.89 17.35 28.19
CA MET A 279 -11.95 17.75 27.24
C MET A 279 -13.28 18.05 27.95
N GLU A 280 -13.55 17.42 29.08
CA GLU A 280 -14.68 17.74 29.96
C GLU A 280 -14.37 18.85 30.98
N GLU A 281 -13.20 19.48 30.86
CA GLU A 281 -12.74 20.57 31.73
C GLU A 281 -12.65 20.17 33.22
N ASN A 282 -12.41 18.88 33.49
CA ASN A 282 -12.06 18.34 34.81
C ASN A 282 -10.53 18.23 34.92
N TYR A 283 -9.88 19.38 35.12
CA TYR A 283 -8.43 19.50 35.15
C TYR A 283 -7.79 18.86 36.39
N THR A 284 -8.52 18.71 37.49
CA THR A 284 -8.04 17.97 38.68
C THR A 284 -7.80 16.50 38.35
N GLU A 285 -8.77 15.83 37.74
CA GLU A 285 -8.58 14.43 37.33
C GLU A 285 -7.61 14.32 36.15
N ALA A 286 -7.69 15.23 35.18
CA ALA A 286 -6.75 15.23 34.04
C ALA A 286 -5.28 15.26 34.51
N ARG A 287 -4.94 16.14 35.47
CA ARG A 287 -3.58 16.22 36.03
C ARG A 287 -3.15 14.93 36.71
N LYS A 288 -4.02 14.28 37.49
CA LYS A 288 -3.70 12.99 38.14
C LYS A 288 -3.34 11.93 37.11
N TRP A 289 -4.12 11.85 36.03
CA TRP A 289 -3.91 10.86 34.98
C TRP A 289 -2.69 11.15 34.11
N TYR A 290 -2.41 12.42 33.79
CA TYR A 290 -1.17 12.79 33.11
C TYR A 290 0.07 12.54 33.99
N GLN A 291 0.03 12.82 35.29
CA GLN A 291 1.12 12.48 36.21
C GLN A 291 1.36 10.96 36.25
N LYS A 292 0.28 10.18 36.26
CA LYS A 292 0.37 8.72 36.20
C LYS A 292 0.97 8.24 34.87
N ALA A 293 0.54 8.78 33.75
CA ALA A 293 1.12 8.48 32.43
C ALA A 293 2.62 8.84 32.37
N LEU A 294 2.98 10.01 32.90
CA LEU A 294 4.37 10.46 33.01
C LEU A 294 5.23 9.50 33.86
N SER A 295 4.70 9.04 34.99
CA SER A 295 5.38 8.06 35.86
C SER A 295 5.64 6.71 35.18
N MET A 296 4.89 6.41 34.10
CA MET A 296 5.08 5.23 33.25
C MET A 296 5.92 5.52 31.99
N GLY A 297 6.53 6.70 31.89
CA GLY A 297 7.47 7.07 30.82
C GLY A 297 6.87 7.82 29.63
N MET A 298 5.61 8.27 29.70
CA MET A 298 5.00 9.07 28.62
C MET A 298 5.30 10.56 28.79
N ASN A 299 6.44 10.98 28.23
CA ASN A 299 6.99 12.34 28.36
C ASN A 299 6.08 13.43 27.79
N GLU A 300 5.23 13.10 26.80
CA GLU A 300 4.21 13.99 26.23
C GLU A 300 3.24 14.53 27.30
N SER A 301 3.11 13.82 28.42
CA SER A 301 2.30 14.25 29.56
C SER A 301 2.83 15.51 30.24
N GLU A 302 4.14 15.80 30.19
CA GLU A 302 4.72 17.00 30.81
C GLU A 302 4.16 18.28 30.21
N GLU A 303 4.08 18.34 28.88
CA GLU A 303 3.58 19.51 28.17
C GLU A 303 2.12 19.77 28.53
N ARG A 304 1.29 18.72 28.50
CA ARG A 304 -0.12 18.81 28.93
C ARG A 304 -0.24 19.31 30.37
N LEU A 305 0.56 18.77 31.29
CA LEU A 305 0.58 19.20 32.70
C LEU A 305 0.94 20.69 32.86
N LYS A 306 1.88 21.21 32.05
CA LYS A 306 2.24 22.63 32.03
C LYS A 306 1.07 23.49 31.52
N GLU A 307 0.42 23.09 30.44
CA GLU A 307 -0.70 23.81 29.84
C GLU A 307 -1.91 23.94 30.76
N ILE A 308 -2.26 22.86 31.49
CA ILE A 308 -3.44 22.84 32.36
C ILE A 308 -3.15 23.25 33.80
N ARG A 309 -1.90 23.59 34.15
CA ARG A 309 -1.45 23.83 35.53
C ARG A 309 -2.34 24.80 36.32
N ASN A 310 -2.77 25.88 35.66
CA ASN A 310 -3.55 26.95 36.28
C ASN A 310 -5.04 26.91 35.90
N LYS A 311 -5.47 25.92 35.12
CA LYS A 311 -6.88 25.77 34.74
C LYS A 311 -7.66 25.19 35.93
N LYS A 312 -8.89 25.68 36.12
CA LYS A 312 -9.78 25.27 37.21
C LYS A 312 -10.92 24.43 36.64
N ASP A 313 -11.36 23.44 37.41
CA ASP A 313 -12.43 22.54 37.01
C ASP A 313 -13.70 23.34 36.68
N LYS A 314 -14.33 23.02 35.55
CA LYS A 314 -15.66 23.52 35.25
C LYS A 314 -16.68 22.52 35.76
N ILE A 315 -17.20 22.76 36.95
CA ILE A 315 -18.20 21.87 37.55
C ILE A 315 -19.53 22.09 36.83
N LYS A 316 -19.92 21.15 35.96
CA LYS A 316 -21.26 21.09 35.40
C LYS A 316 -22.15 20.28 36.34
N TYR A 317 -22.98 20.95 37.12
CA TYR A 317 -23.99 20.27 37.92
C TYR A 317 -25.19 19.96 37.03
N LYS A 318 -25.54 18.67 36.92
CA LYS A 318 -26.85 18.25 36.42
C LYS A 318 -27.80 18.11 37.58
N TYR A 319 -28.85 18.92 37.58
CA TYR A 319 -29.93 18.83 38.55
C TYR A 319 -31.27 18.81 37.82
N THR A 320 -32.25 18.20 38.45
CA THR A 320 -33.63 18.17 37.97
C THR A 320 -34.40 19.34 38.57
N GLU A 321 -34.97 20.18 37.70
CA GLU A 321 -35.89 21.25 38.09
C GLU A 321 -37.28 20.92 37.50
N GLY A 322 -38.12 20.27 38.30
CA GLY A 322 -39.33 19.59 37.80
C GLY A 322 -38.98 18.41 36.90
N ASP A 323 -39.68 18.25 35.77
CA ASP A 323 -39.44 17.17 34.80
C ASP A 323 -38.30 17.45 33.81
N LYS A 324 -37.54 18.55 33.98
CA LYS A 324 -36.45 18.95 33.08
C LYS A 324 -35.09 18.81 33.78
N ILE A 325 -34.13 18.19 33.09
CA ILE A 325 -32.72 18.18 33.49
C ILE A 325 -32.11 19.52 33.05
N ARG A 326 -31.51 20.27 33.99
CA ARG A 326 -30.76 21.50 33.73
C ARG A 326 -29.27 21.32 34.04
N GLU A 327 -28.42 22.11 33.38
CA GLU A 327 -26.98 22.18 33.61
C GLU A 327 -26.64 23.56 34.20
N ASP A 328 -25.91 23.60 35.32
CA ASP A 328 -25.37 24.84 35.93
C ASP A 328 -23.85 24.78 36.00
N GLU A 329 -23.22 25.91 35.65
CA GLU A 329 -21.77 26.13 35.62
C GLU A 329 -21.30 27.05 36.78
N SER A 330 -22.20 27.48 37.66
CA SER A 330 -21.95 28.51 38.69
C SER A 330 -21.03 28.09 39.83
N GLY A 331 -20.64 26.81 39.90
CA GLY A 331 -19.85 26.26 41.00
C GLY A 331 -20.61 26.18 42.34
N LYS A 332 -21.88 26.62 42.40
CA LYS A 332 -22.76 26.49 43.56
C LYS A 332 -23.66 25.27 43.37
N VAL A 333 -23.85 24.47 44.42
CA VAL A 333 -24.87 23.42 44.42
C VAL A 333 -26.24 24.11 44.40
N PRO A 334 -27.10 23.87 43.40
CA PRO A 334 -28.46 24.41 43.39
C PRO A 334 -29.23 23.90 44.61
N GLY A 335 -29.71 24.80 45.45
CA GLY A 335 -30.50 24.46 46.65
C GLY A 335 -29.76 24.50 47.99
N THR A 336 -28.46 24.83 48.03
CA THR A 336 -27.78 25.17 49.30
C THR A 336 -27.82 26.68 49.53
N GLU A 337 -28.99 27.22 49.91
CA GLU A 337 -29.01 28.45 50.69
C GLU A 337 -28.42 28.13 52.06
N SER A 338 -27.33 28.81 52.42
CA SER A 338 -26.71 28.67 53.73
C SER A 338 -27.69 29.12 54.81
N TYR A 339 -28.21 28.19 55.60
CA TYR A 339 -28.73 28.54 56.91
C TYR A 339 -27.54 28.72 57.85
N TYR A 340 -27.12 29.99 57.95
CA TYR A 340 -26.20 30.65 58.89
C TYR A 340 -24.94 29.94 59.37
#